data_AF-X0HXB2-F1
#
_entry.id   AF-X0HXB2-F1
#
_cell.length_a   1.000
_cell.length_b   1.000
_cell.length_c   1.000
_cell.angle_alpha   90.00
_cell.angle_beta   90.00
_cell.angle_gamma   90.00
#
_symmetry.space_group_name_H-M   'P 1'
#
loop_
_entity.id
_entity.type
_entity.pdbx_description
1 polymer ?
#
loop_
_entity_poly.entity_id
_entity_poly.type
_entity_poly.pdbx_seq_one_letter_code
_entity_poly.pdbx_strand_id
1 'polypeptide(L)'
;MSEVAVLSRFNLSIDPHAQVLICCHDTCRIALLPSPAQVSEHLRKKHNIPAAERRLVTDLLKARISPLQSPSEAPIRQDGAAYDPNLHLVHGFRCKFCNERTGSSQVMSRHMAREHEKQRFQLGVRRKAMYEPVYLQAWTKSPSGGRYWIVEYGGSTIRPVGGKEVCNHLEGVFERERGRQKDLLGGDSGDGNALAGENRMGTDF
;
A
#
# COMPACT_ATOMS: atom_id res chain seq x y z
N MET A 1 7.39 38.97 -7.24
CA MET A 1 7.54 37.61 -6.66
C MET A 1 6.92 36.65 -7.65
N SER A 2 7.62 35.57 -8.06
CA SER A 2 7.05 34.61 -9.00
C SER A 2 5.92 33.82 -8.35
N GLU A 3 5.01 33.28 -9.15
CA GLU A 3 3.91 32.45 -8.68
C GLU A 3 4.40 31.25 -7.86
N VAL A 4 5.44 30.59 -8.35
CA VAL A 4 6.08 29.45 -7.66
C VAL A 4 6.56 29.87 -6.27
N ALA A 5 7.20 31.03 -6.13
CA ALA A 5 7.70 31.50 -4.84
C ALA A 5 6.58 31.78 -3.82
N VAL A 6 5.45 32.34 -4.28
CA VAL A 6 4.28 32.55 -3.41
C VAL A 6 3.71 31.21 -2.96
N LEU A 7 3.48 30.27 -3.89
CA LEU A 7 2.90 28.97 -3.55
C LEU A 7 3.80 28.15 -2.63
N SER A 8 5.10 28.09 -2.93
CA SER A 8 6.07 27.38 -2.10
C SER A 8 6.14 27.93 -0.68
N ARG A 9 6.01 29.25 -0.47
CA ARG A 9 5.92 29.86 0.87
C ARG A 9 4.77 29.29 1.71
N PHE A 10 3.68 28.86 1.08
CA PHE A 10 2.51 28.31 1.75
C PHE A 10 2.45 26.77 1.73
N ASN A 11 3.53 26.09 1.33
CA ASN A 11 3.58 24.65 1.02
C ASN A 11 2.48 24.25 0.05
N LEU A 12 2.31 25.04 -1.01
CA LEU A 12 1.45 24.74 -2.14
C LEU A 12 2.30 24.49 -3.37
N SER A 13 1.86 23.58 -4.22
CA SER A 13 2.46 23.32 -5.53
C SER A 13 1.36 23.10 -6.57
N ILE A 14 1.72 23.17 -7.84
CA ILE A 14 0.81 22.85 -8.93
C ILE A 14 1.40 21.65 -9.65
N ASP A 15 0.56 20.64 -9.90
CA ASP A 15 0.94 19.60 -10.83
C ASP A 15 0.96 20.17 -12.26
N PRO A 16 2.11 20.16 -12.97
CA PRO A 16 2.21 20.79 -14.27
C PRO A 16 1.40 20.09 -15.37
N HIS A 17 1.09 18.80 -15.21
CA HIS A 17 0.37 18.01 -16.22
C HIS A 17 -1.13 18.01 -15.99
N ALA A 18 -1.57 17.80 -14.76
CA ALA A 18 -2.96 17.77 -14.36
C ALA A 18 -3.52 19.15 -13.99
N GLN A 19 -2.66 20.17 -13.87
CA GLN A 19 -3.04 21.55 -13.50
C GLN A 19 -3.86 21.61 -12.20
N VAL A 20 -3.55 20.76 -11.22
CA VAL A 20 -4.21 20.75 -9.91
C VAL A 20 -3.35 21.43 -8.85
N LEU A 21 -3.98 22.19 -7.94
CA LEU A 21 -3.30 22.79 -6.80
C LEU A 21 -3.16 21.77 -5.68
N ILE A 22 -1.96 21.52 -5.19
CA ILE A 22 -1.65 20.53 -4.14
C ILE A 22 -1.24 21.25 -2.86
N CYS A 23 -1.88 20.88 -1.75
CA CYS A 23 -1.41 21.21 -0.41
C CYS A 23 -0.36 20.19 0.02
N CYS A 24 0.88 20.64 0.13
CA CYS A 24 2.06 19.82 0.41
C CYS A 24 2.37 19.72 1.91
N HIS A 25 1.56 20.33 2.80
CA HIS A 25 1.70 20.15 4.24
C HIS A 25 1.56 18.67 4.61
N ASP A 26 2.40 18.19 5.52
CA ASP A 26 2.48 16.77 5.90
C ASP A 26 1.16 16.16 6.39
N THR A 27 0.31 16.97 7.02
CA THR A 27 -1.02 16.55 7.52
C THR A 27 -2.10 16.46 6.44
N CYS A 28 -1.84 17.03 5.26
CA CYS A 28 -2.77 17.13 4.15
C CYS A 28 -2.36 16.24 2.97
N ARG A 29 -1.31 16.61 2.25
CA ARG A 29 -0.82 15.94 1.04
C ARG A 29 -1.94 15.57 0.05
N ILE A 30 -2.74 16.58 -0.30
CA ILE A 30 -3.89 16.43 -1.21
C ILE A 30 -4.02 17.62 -2.15
N ALA A 31 -4.62 17.35 -3.31
CA ALA A 31 -5.12 18.38 -4.20
C ALA A 31 -6.34 19.09 -3.61
N LEU A 32 -6.38 20.40 -3.83
CA LEU A 32 -7.44 21.31 -3.41
C LEU A 32 -8.30 21.68 -4.60
N LEU A 33 -9.57 21.98 -4.33
CA LEU A 33 -10.41 22.63 -5.31
C LEU A 33 -9.84 24.03 -5.63
N PRO A 34 -9.76 24.42 -6.91
CA PRO A 34 -9.10 25.65 -7.34
C PRO A 34 -9.93 26.93 -7.11
N SER A 35 -10.81 26.92 -6.10
CA SER A 35 -11.58 28.09 -5.69
C SER A 35 -10.81 28.93 -4.67
N PRO A 36 -10.58 30.23 -4.89
CA PRO A 36 -9.90 31.10 -3.92
C PRO A 36 -10.53 31.04 -2.54
N ALA A 37 -11.87 30.96 -2.45
CA ALA A 37 -12.58 30.86 -1.18
C ALA A 37 -12.28 29.54 -0.46
N GLN A 38 -12.30 28.41 -1.19
CA GLN A 38 -12.07 27.08 -0.61
C GLN A 38 -10.60 26.89 -0.22
N VAL A 39 -9.65 27.37 -1.02
CA VAL A 39 -8.22 27.36 -0.69
C VAL A 39 -7.98 28.20 0.56
N SER A 40 -8.52 29.41 0.62
CA SER A 40 -8.38 30.30 1.77
C SER A 40 -8.97 29.67 3.04
N GLU A 41 -10.12 29.02 2.93
CA GLU A 41 -10.75 28.32 4.05
C GLU A 41 -9.94 27.09 4.50
N HIS A 42 -9.38 26.33 3.56
CA HIS A 42 -8.49 25.21 3.84
C HIS A 42 -7.26 25.67 4.63
N LEU A 43 -6.54 26.69 4.13
CA LEU A 43 -5.35 27.24 4.79
C LEU A 43 -5.67 27.76 6.19
N ARG A 44 -6.84 28.37 6.40
CA ARG A 44 -7.29 28.82 7.72
C ARG A 44 -7.55 27.64 8.66
N LYS A 45 -8.39 26.69 8.26
CA LYS A 45 -8.85 25.60 9.13
C LYS A 45 -7.81 24.52 9.39
N LYS A 46 -6.97 24.22 8.40
CA LYS A 46 -5.98 23.12 8.48
C LYS A 46 -4.59 23.58 8.88
N HIS A 47 -4.24 24.82 8.57
CA HIS A 47 -2.88 25.34 8.76
C HIS A 47 -2.82 26.64 9.57
N ASN A 48 -3.98 27.14 10.05
CA ASN A 48 -4.08 28.36 10.86
C ASN A 48 -3.40 29.59 10.22
N ILE A 49 -3.42 29.70 8.90
CA ILE A 49 -2.73 30.79 8.20
C ILE A 49 -3.52 32.11 8.35
N PRO A 50 -2.88 33.22 8.78
CA PRO A 50 -3.54 34.51 8.96
C PRO A 50 -4.20 35.04 7.70
N ALA A 51 -5.25 35.85 7.86
CA ALA A 51 -6.01 36.39 6.73
C ALA A 51 -5.17 37.24 5.77
N ALA A 52 -4.26 38.08 6.29
CA ALA A 52 -3.38 38.92 5.48
C ALA A 52 -2.47 38.10 4.56
N GLU A 53 -1.96 36.97 5.05
CA GLU A 53 -1.09 36.09 4.27
C GLU A 53 -1.87 35.27 3.24
N ARG A 54 -3.04 34.74 3.62
CA ARG A 54 -3.92 34.02 2.68
C ARG A 54 -4.38 34.87 1.51
N ARG A 55 -4.48 36.20 1.67
CA ARG A 55 -4.83 37.13 0.59
C ARG A 55 -3.86 37.02 -0.59
N LEU A 56 -2.56 36.84 -0.33
CA LEU A 56 -1.55 36.67 -1.37
C LEU A 56 -1.86 35.46 -2.26
N VAL A 57 -2.27 34.34 -1.67
CA VAL A 57 -2.66 33.13 -2.41
C VAL A 57 -3.96 33.38 -3.18
N THR A 58 -4.97 34.00 -2.56
CA THR A 58 -6.25 34.22 -3.24
C THR A 58 -6.15 35.19 -4.41
N ASP A 59 -5.33 36.24 -4.28
CA ASP A 59 -5.14 37.24 -5.33
C ASP A 59 -4.34 36.64 -6.48
N LEU A 60 -3.33 35.82 -6.16
CA LEU A 60 -2.61 35.03 -7.16
C LEU A 60 -3.55 34.10 -7.93
N LEU A 61 -4.38 33.32 -7.24
CA LEU A 61 -5.32 32.40 -7.89
C LEU A 61 -6.34 33.12 -8.79
N LYS A 62 -6.78 34.32 -8.41
CA LYS A 62 -7.67 35.15 -9.25
C LYS A 62 -6.98 35.72 -10.48
N ALA A 63 -5.69 36.03 -10.38
CA ALA A 63 -4.91 36.63 -11.46
C ALA A 63 -4.35 35.61 -12.46
N ARG A 64 -4.49 34.29 -12.20
CA ARG A 64 -3.99 33.25 -13.11
C ARG A 64 -4.72 33.29 -14.46
N ILE A 65 -3.94 33.21 -15.53
CA ILE A 65 -4.44 33.08 -16.90
C ILE A 65 -4.85 31.64 -17.20
N SER A 66 -4.01 30.67 -16.82
CA SER A 66 -4.30 29.24 -16.99
C SER A 66 -5.15 28.72 -15.83
N PRO A 67 -6.38 28.24 -16.10
CA PRO A 67 -7.26 27.74 -15.07
C PRO A 67 -6.72 26.42 -14.52
N LEU A 68 -6.81 26.28 -13.20
CA LEU A 68 -6.52 25.03 -12.51
C LEU A 68 -7.73 24.09 -12.59
N GLN A 69 -7.48 22.79 -12.66
CA GLN A 69 -8.53 21.78 -12.73
C GLN A 69 -9.03 21.37 -11.34
N SER A 70 -10.29 20.96 -11.28
CA SER A 70 -10.83 20.30 -10.09
C SER A 70 -10.16 18.93 -9.91
N PRO A 71 -9.77 18.53 -8.69
CA PRO A 71 -9.23 17.19 -8.41
C PRO A 71 -10.12 16.02 -8.86
N SER A 72 -11.44 16.22 -8.94
CA SER A 72 -12.40 15.20 -9.39
C SER A 72 -12.39 15.00 -10.90
N GLU A 73 -12.02 16.03 -11.66
CA GLU A 73 -12.06 16.06 -13.12
C GLU A 73 -10.68 15.90 -13.74
N ALA A 74 -9.64 16.26 -12.99
CA ALA A 74 -8.26 16.21 -13.42
C ALA A 74 -7.84 14.80 -13.87
N PRO A 75 -7.01 14.66 -14.91
CA PRO A 75 -6.54 13.38 -15.39
C PRO A 75 -5.83 12.62 -14.25
N ILE A 76 -6.10 11.32 -14.15
CA ILE A 76 -5.33 10.45 -13.26
C ILE A 76 -3.97 10.18 -13.89
N ARG A 77 -2.93 10.07 -13.05
CA ARG A 77 -1.62 9.66 -13.56
C ARG A 77 -1.67 8.20 -14.04
N GLN A 78 -0.73 7.84 -14.89
CA GLN A 78 -0.57 6.47 -15.34
C GLN A 78 -0.07 5.58 -14.20
N ASP A 79 -0.42 4.30 -14.24
CA ASP A 79 0.12 3.31 -13.31
C ASP A 79 1.63 3.15 -13.54
N GLY A 80 2.36 2.94 -12.44
CA GLY A 80 3.82 2.86 -12.47
C GLY A 80 4.50 4.23 -12.47
N ALA A 81 3.73 5.33 -12.36
CA ALA A 81 4.31 6.64 -12.15
C ALA A 81 5.15 6.67 -10.85
N ALA A 82 6.19 7.49 -10.85
CA ALA A 82 7.00 7.73 -9.66
C ALA A 82 6.14 8.27 -8.51
N TYR A 83 6.43 7.80 -7.30
CA TYR A 83 5.83 8.32 -6.07
C TYR A 83 6.03 9.83 -5.95
N ASP A 84 4.93 10.56 -5.69
CA ASP A 84 4.97 11.99 -5.41
C ASP A 84 4.96 12.27 -3.90
N PRO A 85 6.03 12.87 -3.33
CA PRO A 85 6.07 13.17 -1.90
C PRO A 85 5.01 14.17 -1.45
N ASN A 86 4.46 15.00 -2.35
CA ASN A 86 3.44 15.99 -2.04
C ASN A 86 2.01 15.39 -1.96
N LEU A 87 1.84 14.12 -2.32
CA LEU A 87 0.58 13.41 -2.23
C LEU A 87 0.65 12.25 -1.23
N HIS A 88 -0.49 11.97 -0.60
CA HIS A 88 -0.59 10.91 0.37
C HIS A 88 -0.38 9.53 -0.29
N LEU A 89 0.50 8.72 0.30
CA LEU A 89 0.69 7.33 -0.09
C LEU A 89 -0.37 6.46 0.58
N VAL A 90 -1.14 5.73 -0.24
CA VAL A 90 -2.17 4.81 0.24
C VAL A 90 -1.69 3.38 0.07
N HIS A 91 -1.65 2.63 1.18
CA HIS A 91 -1.37 1.20 1.18
C HIS A 91 -2.63 0.41 0.79
N GLY A 92 -2.88 0.34 -0.52
CA GLY A 92 -4.13 -0.15 -1.08
C GLY A 92 -4.07 -1.56 -1.65
N PHE A 93 -5.12 -1.85 -2.43
CA PHE A 93 -5.34 -3.11 -3.12
C PHE A 93 -5.90 -2.83 -4.52
N ARG A 94 -5.49 -3.65 -5.49
CA ARG A 94 -6.06 -3.69 -6.83
C ARG A 94 -6.70 -5.04 -7.11
N CYS A 95 -7.79 -5.02 -7.85
CA CYS A 95 -8.33 -6.24 -8.45
C CYS A 95 -7.37 -6.78 -9.52
N LYS A 96 -7.27 -8.11 -9.64
CA LYS A 96 -6.52 -8.77 -10.73
C LYS A 96 -7.34 -8.99 -12.00
N PHE A 97 -8.66 -8.78 -11.94
CA PHE A 97 -9.61 -9.10 -13.02
C PHE A 97 -10.26 -7.87 -13.65
N CYS A 98 -10.19 -6.71 -13.00
CA CYS A 98 -10.70 -5.44 -13.51
C CYS A 98 -9.89 -4.26 -12.95
N ASN A 99 -10.28 -3.04 -13.32
CA ASN A 99 -9.57 -1.82 -12.95
C ASN A 99 -9.91 -1.28 -11.55
N GLU A 100 -10.71 -2.01 -10.75
CA GLU A 100 -11.10 -1.58 -9.42
C GLU A 100 -9.92 -1.54 -8.45
N ARG A 101 -9.86 -0.46 -7.67
CA ARG A 101 -8.77 -0.13 -6.72
C ARG A 101 -9.33 0.54 -5.48
N THR A 102 -8.75 0.24 -4.33
CA THR A 102 -9.20 0.83 -3.06
C THR A 102 -8.13 0.76 -1.98
N GLY A 103 -8.17 1.68 -1.02
CA GLY A 103 -7.39 1.61 0.21
C GLY A 103 -7.85 0.53 1.21
N SER A 104 -9.03 -0.08 1.02
CA SER A 104 -9.64 -1.01 1.99
C SER A 104 -9.73 -2.45 1.49
N SER A 105 -9.12 -3.38 2.21
CA SER A 105 -9.22 -4.82 1.92
C SER A 105 -10.65 -5.35 2.06
N GLN A 106 -11.46 -4.77 2.96
CA GLN A 106 -12.88 -5.11 3.13
C GLN A 106 -13.70 -4.69 1.92
N VAL A 107 -13.48 -3.46 1.42
CA VAL A 107 -14.13 -2.97 0.19
C VAL A 107 -13.74 -3.86 -0.99
N MET A 108 -12.45 -4.18 -1.14
CA MET A 108 -11.96 -5.06 -2.21
C MET A 108 -12.54 -6.47 -2.11
N SER A 109 -12.62 -7.05 -0.91
CA SER A 109 -13.19 -8.39 -0.70
C SER A 109 -14.68 -8.44 -1.02
N ARG A 110 -15.44 -7.37 -0.73
CA ARG A 110 -16.85 -7.24 -1.13
C ARG A 110 -16.99 -7.10 -2.64
N HIS A 111 -16.10 -6.35 -3.29
CA HIS A 111 -16.05 -6.26 -4.74
C HIS A 111 -15.80 -7.65 -5.38
N MET A 112 -14.90 -8.47 -4.84
CA MET A 112 -14.70 -9.86 -5.32
C MET A 112 -15.99 -10.70 -5.26
N ALA A 113 -16.75 -10.57 -4.18
CA ALA A 113 -18.00 -11.33 -4.01
C ALA A 113 -19.09 -10.88 -4.98
N ARG A 114 -19.12 -9.59 -5.35
CA ARG A 114 -20.15 -9.05 -6.24
C ARG A 114 -19.82 -9.26 -7.72
N GLU A 115 -18.59 -8.94 -8.12
CA GLU A 115 -18.23 -8.82 -9.54
C GLU A 115 -17.47 -10.04 -10.06
N HIS A 116 -16.83 -10.81 -9.17
CA HIS A 116 -15.88 -11.87 -9.56
C HIS A 116 -16.11 -13.21 -8.85
N GLU A 117 -17.30 -13.46 -8.31
CA GLU A 117 -17.57 -14.70 -7.57
C GLU A 117 -17.54 -15.94 -8.48
N LYS A 118 -18.03 -15.83 -9.72
CA LYS A 118 -17.96 -16.94 -10.69
C LYS A 118 -16.52 -17.33 -10.99
N GLN A 119 -15.67 -16.36 -11.29
CA GLN A 119 -14.24 -16.54 -11.54
C GLN A 119 -13.54 -17.16 -10.31
N ARG A 120 -13.92 -16.72 -9.10
CA ARG A 120 -13.41 -17.30 -7.85
C ARG A 120 -13.66 -18.79 -7.76
N PHE A 121 -14.90 -19.21 -8.04
CA PHE A 121 -15.29 -20.62 -7.98
C PHE A 121 -14.60 -21.45 -9.06
N GLN A 122 -14.52 -20.93 -10.30
CA GLN A 122 -13.83 -21.59 -11.40
C GLN A 122 -12.34 -21.84 -11.11
N LEU A 123 -11.67 -20.88 -10.49
CA LEU A 123 -10.27 -20.99 -10.13
C LEU A 123 -10.03 -21.78 -8.82
N GLY A 124 -11.08 -22.09 -8.05
CA GLY A 124 -10.95 -22.76 -6.76
C GLY A 124 -10.18 -21.97 -5.69
N VAL A 125 -10.04 -20.65 -5.86
CA VAL A 125 -9.20 -19.81 -4.99
C VAL A 125 -9.99 -19.07 -3.90
N ARG A 126 -9.29 -18.70 -2.82
CA ARG A 126 -9.82 -17.78 -1.81
C ARG A 126 -9.87 -16.34 -2.34
N ARG A 127 -10.83 -15.53 -1.86
CA ARG A 127 -10.96 -14.10 -2.25
C ARG A 127 -9.67 -13.31 -2.14
N LYS A 128 -8.86 -13.56 -1.09
CA LYS A 128 -7.57 -12.87 -0.88
C LYS A 128 -6.55 -13.10 -2.01
N ALA A 129 -6.66 -14.18 -2.78
CA ALA A 129 -5.77 -14.44 -3.91
C ALA A 129 -6.14 -13.65 -5.18
N MET A 130 -7.37 -13.11 -5.21
CA MET A 130 -7.96 -12.45 -6.39
C MET A 130 -7.63 -10.95 -6.50
N TYR A 131 -7.03 -10.39 -5.46
CA TYR A 131 -6.52 -9.03 -5.44
C TYR A 131 -5.12 -9.04 -4.87
N GLU A 132 -4.37 -7.98 -5.12
CA GLU A 132 -3.02 -7.83 -4.61
C GLU A 132 -2.84 -6.47 -3.95
N PRO A 133 -1.99 -6.38 -2.92
CA PRO A 133 -1.62 -5.11 -2.34
C PRO A 133 -0.75 -4.29 -3.32
N VAL A 134 -0.99 -2.99 -3.34
CA VAL A 134 -0.24 -2.05 -4.18
C VAL A 134 -0.05 -0.74 -3.44
N TYR A 135 0.90 0.07 -3.92
CA TYR A 135 1.04 1.45 -3.51
C TYR A 135 0.17 2.32 -4.41
N LEU A 136 -0.77 3.04 -3.81
CA LEU A 136 -1.70 3.91 -4.53
C LEU A 136 -1.43 5.38 -4.19
N GLN A 137 -1.67 6.26 -5.14
CA GLN A 137 -1.88 7.68 -4.89
C GLN A 137 -3.17 8.14 -5.57
N ALA A 138 -3.70 9.25 -5.07
CA ALA A 138 -4.88 9.91 -5.60
C ALA A 138 -4.76 11.41 -5.38
N TRP A 139 -5.54 12.19 -6.13
CA TRP A 139 -5.60 13.63 -5.93
C TRP A 139 -6.22 13.99 -4.57
N THR A 140 -7.17 13.21 -4.07
CA THR A 140 -7.86 13.49 -2.79
C THR A 140 -7.72 12.31 -1.82
N LYS A 141 -8.03 12.51 -0.52
CA LYS A 141 -7.91 11.43 0.49
C LYS A 141 -8.84 10.24 0.22
N SER A 142 -10.01 10.51 -0.36
CA SER A 142 -11.06 9.52 -0.61
C SER A 142 -11.69 9.80 -1.98
N PRO A 143 -10.98 9.49 -3.09
CA PRO A 143 -11.52 9.69 -4.43
C PRO A 143 -12.79 8.86 -4.64
N SER A 144 -13.81 9.49 -5.21
CA SER A 144 -14.98 8.76 -5.72
C SER A 144 -14.59 7.87 -6.89
N GLY A 145 -15.30 6.76 -7.07
CA GLY A 145 -15.11 5.86 -8.22
C GLY A 145 -13.72 5.23 -8.33
N GLY A 146 -12.98 5.10 -7.22
CA GLY A 146 -11.69 4.41 -7.21
C GLY A 146 -10.61 5.09 -8.05
N ARG A 147 -10.65 6.43 -8.20
CA ARG A 147 -9.68 7.24 -8.97
C ARG A 147 -8.28 7.30 -8.30
N TYR A 148 -7.69 6.13 -8.14
CA TYR A 148 -6.33 5.90 -7.71
C TYR A 148 -5.47 5.48 -8.90
N TRP A 149 -4.19 5.82 -8.86
CA TRP A 149 -3.18 5.22 -9.73
C TRP A 149 -2.14 4.48 -8.88
N ILE A 150 -1.54 3.45 -9.47
CA ILE A 150 -0.46 2.69 -8.83
C ILE A 150 0.84 3.46 -8.99
N VAL A 151 1.61 3.54 -7.91
CA VAL A 151 2.91 4.20 -7.93
C VAL A 151 4.05 3.24 -7.68
N GLU A 152 5.19 3.54 -8.27
CA GLU A 152 6.44 2.90 -7.89
C GLU A 152 6.94 3.51 -6.57
N TYR A 153 7.08 2.66 -5.55
CA TYR A 153 7.55 3.06 -4.22
C TYR A 153 8.58 2.06 -3.70
N GLY A 154 9.78 2.54 -3.41
CA GLY A 154 10.90 1.67 -2.98
C GLY A 154 11.33 0.66 -4.06
N GLY A 155 11.23 1.03 -5.34
CA GLY A 155 11.59 0.18 -6.47
C GLY A 155 10.57 -0.92 -6.80
N SER A 156 9.36 -0.86 -6.24
CA SER A 156 8.29 -1.82 -6.53
C SER A 156 6.93 -1.13 -6.67
N THR A 157 6.10 -1.64 -7.58
CA THR A 157 4.68 -1.27 -7.71
C THR A 157 3.76 -2.20 -6.91
N ILE A 158 4.26 -3.39 -6.54
CA ILE A 158 3.58 -4.36 -5.69
C ILE A 158 4.08 -4.20 -4.26
N ARG A 159 3.17 -4.05 -3.31
CA ARG A 159 3.53 -3.99 -1.89
C ARG A 159 3.70 -5.43 -1.36
N PRO A 160 4.85 -5.83 -0.82
CA PRO A 160 5.00 -7.18 -0.28
C PRO A 160 4.01 -7.43 0.89
N VAL A 161 3.21 -8.51 0.82
CA VAL A 161 2.43 -9.00 1.98
C VAL A 161 3.35 -9.92 2.77
N GLY A 162 4.00 -9.37 3.80
CA GLY A 162 5.06 -10.06 4.53
C GLY A 162 6.41 -9.63 4.00
N GLY A 163 7.18 -8.95 4.85
CA GLY A 163 8.55 -8.60 4.54
C GLY A 163 9.49 -9.80 4.70
N LYS A 164 10.77 -9.59 4.37
CA LYS A 164 11.87 -10.52 4.65
C LYS A 164 11.81 -11.04 6.10
N GLU A 165 11.37 -10.20 7.01
CA GLU A 165 11.22 -10.45 8.45
C GLU A 165 10.13 -11.49 8.75
N VAL A 166 8.99 -11.43 8.03
CA VAL A 166 7.90 -12.40 8.16
C VAL A 166 8.29 -13.72 7.49
N CYS A 167 8.97 -13.68 6.35
CA CYS A 167 9.51 -14.88 5.71
C CYS A 167 10.56 -15.57 6.58
N ASN A 168 11.55 -14.83 7.11
CA ASN A 168 12.56 -15.34 8.03
C ASN A 168 11.94 -15.90 9.31
N HIS A 169 10.91 -15.24 9.84
CA HIS A 169 10.19 -15.73 11.01
C HIS A 169 9.46 -17.05 10.70
N LEU A 170 8.77 -17.13 9.56
CA LEU A 170 8.09 -18.35 9.13
C LEU A 170 9.08 -19.48 8.86
N GLU A 171 10.23 -19.21 8.22
CA GLU A 171 11.33 -20.18 8.05
C GLU A 171 11.82 -20.69 9.41
N GLY A 172 12.10 -19.80 10.36
CA GLY A 172 12.49 -20.19 11.72
C GLY A 172 11.40 -20.98 12.47
N VAL A 173 10.12 -20.73 12.19
CA VAL A 173 9.01 -21.55 12.72
C VAL A 173 9.02 -22.94 12.06
N PHE A 174 9.12 -23.03 10.73
CA PHE A 174 9.16 -24.31 10.01
C PHE A 174 10.35 -25.18 10.43
N GLU A 175 11.54 -24.60 10.62
CA GLU A 175 12.71 -25.34 11.07
C GLU A 175 12.52 -25.94 12.47
N ARG A 176 11.91 -25.16 13.38
CA ARG A 176 11.60 -25.65 14.74
C ARG A 176 10.56 -26.77 14.74
N GLU A 177 9.49 -26.65 13.95
CA GLU A 177 8.48 -27.72 13.87
C GLU A 177 9.04 -28.99 13.21
N ARG A 178 9.92 -28.85 12.22
CA ARG A 178 10.64 -29.99 11.63
C ARG A 178 11.58 -30.68 12.62
N GLY A 179 12.22 -29.92 13.51
CA GLY A 179 13.02 -30.46 14.61
C GLY A 179 12.16 -31.32 15.56
N ARG A 180 11.05 -30.76 16.03
CA ARG A 180 10.12 -31.49 16.92
C ARG A 180 9.54 -32.75 16.28
N GLN A 181 9.23 -32.73 14.98
CA GLN A 181 8.78 -33.94 14.27
C GLN A 181 9.86 -35.02 14.17
N LYS A 182 11.14 -34.64 14.02
CA LYS A 182 12.25 -35.58 14.04
C LYS A 182 12.49 -36.16 15.45
N ASP A 183 12.34 -35.34 16.49
CA ASP A 183 12.47 -35.78 17.88
C ASP A 183 11.32 -36.70 18.29
N LEU A 184 10.12 -36.49 17.73
CA LEU A 184 8.96 -37.37 17.93
C LEU A 184 9.08 -38.71 17.17
N LEU A 185 9.85 -38.77 16.08
CA LEU A 185 10.05 -39.98 15.27
C LEU A 185 11.37 -40.72 15.59
N GLY A 186 12.32 -40.07 16.28
CA GLY A 186 13.62 -40.64 16.67
C GLY A 186 13.66 -41.29 18.05
N GLY A 187 12.54 -41.28 18.78
CA GLY A 187 12.41 -41.83 20.14
C GLY A 187 11.99 -43.29 20.20
N ASP A 188 12.41 -44.13 19.26
CA ASP A 188 12.34 -45.60 19.43
C ASP A 188 13.42 -46.29 18.60
N SER A 189 14.63 -46.41 19.17
CA SER A 189 15.59 -47.45 18.81
C SER A 189 16.82 -47.36 19.72
N GLY A 190 16.94 -48.34 20.61
CA GLY A 190 18.25 -48.78 21.09
C GLY A 190 18.36 -48.95 22.60
N ASP A 191 17.86 -50.09 23.11
CA ASP A 191 18.60 -50.84 24.13
C ASP A 191 18.29 -52.33 23.98
N GLY A 192 18.90 -52.94 22.95
CA GLY A 192 19.08 -54.38 22.83
C GLY A 192 20.56 -54.69 22.99
N ASN A 193 21.02 -54.81 24.24
CA ASN A 193 22.43 -55.12 24.51
C ASN A 193 22.67 -56.65 24.53
N ALA A 194 23.27 -57.10 23.43
CA ALA A 194 24.26 -58.18 23.27
C ALA A 194 24.20 -59.43 24.17
N LEU A 195 23.79 -60.55 23.57
CA LEU A 195 24.26 -61.89 23.92
C LEU A 195 25.21 -62.41 22.83
N ALA A 196 26.49 -62.49 23.18
CA ALA A 196 27.50 -63.34 22.56
C ALA A 196 28.54 -63.61 23.67
N GLY A 197 28.95 -64.82 24.01
CA GLY A 197 28.70 -66.18 23.54
C GLY A 197 29.87 -67.00 24.08
N GLU A 198 29.67 -68.27 24.46
CA GLU A 198 30.79 -69.22 24.55
C GLU A 198 30.28 -70.67 24.60
N ASN A 199 30.53 -71.38 23.50
CA ASN A 199 30.47 -72.84 23.43
C ASN A 199 31.70 -73.42 24.13
N ARG A 200 31.49 -74.33 25.09
CA ARG A 200 32.47 -75.38 25.42
C ARG A 200 31.76 -76.72 25.61
N MET A 201 31.91 -77.57 24.60
CA MET A 201 31.85 -79.02 24.75
C MET A 201 33.12 -79.49 25.46
N GLY A 202 32.94 -80.35 26.47
CA GLY A 202 34.00 -81.09 27.15
C GLY A 202 33.35 -82.24 27.92
N THR A 203 33.60 -83.45 27.44
CA THR A 203 33.23 -84.75 28.03
C THR A 203 33.96 -84.99 29.36
N ASP A 204 33.33 -85.71 30.29
CA ASP A 204 33.86 -86.95 30.91
C ASP A 204 33.21 -87.25 32.29
N PHE A 205 32.74 -88.50 32.41
CA PHE A 205 32.28 -89.32 33.55
C PHE A 205 31.13 -88.85 34.47
#